data_AF-A0A061NQS0-F1
#
_entry.id   AF-A0A061NQS0-F1
#
_cell.length_a   1.000
_cell.length_b   1.000
_cell.length_c   1.000
_cell.angle_alpha   90.00
_cell.angle_beta   90.00
_cell.angle_gamma   90.00
#
_symmetry.space_group_name_H-M   'P 1'
#
loop_
_entity.id
_entity.type
_entity.pdbx_description
1 polymer ?
#
loop_
_entity_poly.entity_id
_entity_poly.type
_entity_poly.pdbx_seq_one_letter_code
_entity_poly.pdbx_strand_id
1 'polypeptide(L)'
;MGLLLLSHGAHLLLLTMAGLKQGMPALVDRYDQAFTDPLPQALILTAIVISFGMTSFSLAIAYRTYKFHKTDNLDELRGSNDD
;
A
#
# COMPACT_ATOMS: atom_id res chain seq x y z
N MET A 1 -8.48 5.06 6.75
CA MET A 1 -7.42 5.85 6.08
C MET A 1 -5.99 5.54 6.55
N GLY A 2 -5.75 5.08 7.79
CA GLY A 2 -4.40 4.77 8.28
C GLY A 2 -3.62 3.74 7.43
N LEU A 3 -4.28 2.71 6.92
CA LEU A 3 -3.66 1.69 6.04
C LEU A 3 -3.06 2.29 4.75
N LEU A 4 -3.73 3.29 4.15
CA LEU A 4 -3.25 3.96 2.94
C LEU A 4 -2.00 4.80 3.21
N LEU A 5 -2.01 5.53 4.33
CA LEU A 5 -0.86 6.34 4.77
C LEU A 5 0.34 5.45 5.11
N LEU A 6 0.10 4.33 5.79
CA LEU A 6 1.15 3.35 6.11
C LEU A 6 1.76 2.73 4.84
N SER A 7 0.91 2.36 3.87
CA SER A 7 1.36 1.84 2.56
C SER A 7 2.24 2.84 1.82
N HIS A 8 1.82 4.12 1.74
CA HIS A 8 2.65 5.17 1.16
C HIS A 8 3.98 5.37 1.91
N GLY A 9 3.95 5.35 3.24
CA GLY A 9 5.16 5.42 4.06
C GLY A 9 6.12 4.27 3.76
N ALA A 10 5.61 3.05 3.61
CA ALA A 10 6.41 1.88 3.25
C ALA A 10 7.01 1.99 1.83
N HIS A 11 6.26 2.52 0.85
CA HIS A 11 6.79 2.76 -0.50
C HIS A 11 7.95 3.78 -0.48
N LEU A 12 7.80 4.86 0.29
CA LEU A 12 8.85 5.86 0.45
C LEU A 12 10.07 5.28 1.20
N LEU A 13 9.87 4.46 2.22
CA LEU A 13 10.95 3.77 2.92
C LEU A 13 11.73 2.83 1.99
N LEU A 14 11.03 2.05 1.15
CA LEU A 14 11.68 1.21 0.15
C LEU A 14 12.50 2.03 -0.84
N LEU A 15 11.99 3.18 -1.26
CA LEU A 15 12.70 4.10 -2.15
C LEU A 15 13.94 4.72 -1.49
N THR A 16 13.89 5.08 -0.21
CA THR A 16 15.05 5.66 0.49
C THR A 16 16.12 4.62 0.79
N MET A 17 15.74 3.40 1.17
CA MET A 17 16.68 2.29 1.40
C MET A 17 17.39 1.84 0.12
N ALA A 18 16.73 2.00 -1.03
CA ALA A 18 17.27 1.66 -2.35
C ALA A 18 18.39 2.59 -2.85
N GLY A 19 18.63 3.72 -2.18
CA GLY A 19 19.59 4.73 -2.62
C GLY A 19 18.98 5.66 -3.66
N LEU A 20 18.85 6.94 -3.28
CA LEU A 20 18.33 8.02 -4.13
C LEU A 20 19.38 8.50 -5.15
N LYS A 21 19.99 7.56 -5.89
CA LYS A 21 20.99 7.91 -6.89
C LYS A 21 20.28 8.40 -8.15
N GLN A 22 20.60 9.63 -8.58
CA GLN A 22 20.17 10.16 -9.87
C GLN A 22 20.88 9.37 -10.98
N GLY A 23 20.24 8.32 -11.47
CA GLY A 23 20.58 7.60 -12.69
C GLY A 23 19.49 7.77 -13.73
N MET A 24 19.75 7.29 -14.94
CA MET A 24 18.71 7.21 -15.97
C MET A 24 17.67 6.14 -15.59
N PRO A 25 16.39 6.30 -15.98
CA PRO A 25 15.38 5.26 -15.80
C PRO A 25 15.88 3.93 -16.39
N ALA A 26 15.60 2.80 -15.72
CA ALA A 26 16.04 1.47 -16.11
C ALA A 26 15.29 0.97 -17.37
N LEU A 27 15.54 1.63 -18.50
CA LEU A 27 15.00 1.34 -19.82
C LEU A 27 16.15 0.94 -20.74
N VAL A 28 16.03 -0.21 -21.41
CA VAL A 28 17.11 -0.86 -22.20
C VAL A 28 17.49 -0.09 -23.49
N ASP A 29 16.98 1.13 -23.67
CA ASP A 29 17.10 1.89 -24.92
C ASP A 29 18.46 2.61 -25.08
N ARG A 30 19.34 2.59 -24.06
CA ARG A 30 20.63 3.31 -24.08
C ARG A 30 21.76 2.55 -23.40
N TYR A 31 22.61 1.88 -24.17
CA TYR A 31 23.70 1.03 -23.66
C TYR A 31 24.83 1.78 -22.91
N ASP A 32 24.94 3.10 -23.03
CA ASP A 32 26.10 3.89 -22.55
C ASP A 32 25.84 4.76 -21.30
N GLN A 33 24.73 4.57 -20.57
CA GLN A 33 24.38 5.44 -19.43
C GLN A 33 24.26 4.66 -18.12
N ALA A 34 24.65 5.29 -17.01
CA ALA A 34 24.48 4.72 -15.67
C ALA A 34 22.98 4.66 -15.32
N PHE A 35 22.45 3.44 -15.28
CA PHE A 35 21.06 3.17 -14.92
C PHE A 35 20.85 3.14 -13.41
N THR A 36 19.67 3.57 -12.96
CA THR A 36 19.18 3.30 -11.60
C THR A 36 18.88 1.81 -11.43
N ASP A 37 19.10 1.27 -10.22
CA ASP A 37 18.77 -0.12 -9.88
C ASP A 37 17.28 -0.42 -10.15
N PRO A 38 16.94 -1.41 -11.00
CA PRO A 38 15.56 -1.79 -11.27
C PRO A 38 14.90 -2.59 -10.14
N LEU A 39 15.65 -3.21 -9.23
CA LEU A 39 15.10 -4.08 -8.18
C LEU A 39 14.14 -3.34 -7.23
N PRO A 40 14.49 -2.16 -6.68
CA PRO A 40 13.58 -1.38 -5.85
C PRO A 40 12.28 -0.99 -6.54
N GLN A 41 12.35 -0.68 -7.84
CA GLN A 41 11.17 -0.25 -8.62
C GLN A 41 10.18 -1.41 -8.80
N ALA A 42 10.68 -2.62 -9.08
CA ALA A 42 9.87 -3.82 -9.17
C ALA A 42 9.23 -4.19 -7.81
N LEU A 43 9.98 -4.02 -6.72
CA LEU A 43 9.46 -4.25 -5.36
C LEU A 43 8.35 -3.24 -4.99
N ILE A 44 8.52 -1.96 -5.33
CA ILE A 44 7.50 -0.93 -5.08
C ILE A 44 6.24 -1.23 -5.91
N LEU A 45 6.36 -1.59 -7.19
CA LEU A 45 5.20 -1.93 -8.02
C LEU A 45 4.42 -3.13 -7.44
N THR A 46 5.14 -4.14 -6.94
CA THR A 46 4.53 -5.30 -6.26
C THR A 46 3.80 -4.88 -4.98
N ALA A 47 4.44 -4.03 -4.16
CA ALA A 47 3.85 -3.51 -2.93
C ALA A 47 2.59 -2.65 -3.18
N ILE A 48 2.56 -1.88 -4.26
CA ILE A 48 1.40 -1.08 -4.69
C ILE A 48 0.21 -2.00 -4.99
N VAL A 49 0.40 -3.06 -5.78
CA VAL A 49 -0.68 -3.98 -6.16
C VAL A 49 -1.24 -4.72 -4.94
N ILE A 50 -0.37 -5.17 -4.02
CA ILE A 50 -0.78 -5.80 -2.76
C ILE A 50 -1.60 -4.81 -1.90
N SER A 51 -1.09 -3.58 -1.76
CA SER A 51 -1.76 -2.53 -0.97
C SER A 51 -3.13 -2.16 -1.54
N PHE A 52 -3.26 -2.13 -2.86
CA PHE A 52 -4.54 -1.94 -3.54
C PHE A 52 -5.51 -3.06 -3.21
N GLY A 53 -5.10 -4.33 -3.34
CA GLY A 53 -5.93 -5.49 -3.01
C GLY A 53 -6.40 -5.47 -1.55
N MET A 54 -5.50 -5.19 -0.61
CA MET A 54 -5.83 -5.06 0.82
C MET A 54 -6.81 -3.92 1.10
N THR A 55 -6.65 -2.78 0.43
CA THR A 55 -7.55 -1.63 0.58
C THR A 55 -8.94 -1.94 0.01
N SER A 56 -9.02 -2.51 -1.19
CA SER A 56 -10.30 -2.91 -1.80
C SER A 56 -11.02 -3.94 -0.94
N PHE A 57 -10.30 -4.93 -0.40
CA PHE A 57 -10.87 -5.92 0.51
C PHE A 57 -11.38 -5.29 1.81
N SER A 58 -10.58 -4.43 2.44
CA SER A 58 -10.97 -3.69 3.64
C SER A 58 -12.23 -2.85 3.40
N LEU A 59 -12.32 -2.18 2.25
CA LEU A 59 -13.47 -1.38 1.86
C LEU A 59 -14.72 -2.24 1.63
N ALA A 60 -14.56 -3.40 1.00
CA ALA A 60 -15.65 -4.36 0.80
C ALA A 60 -16.21 -4.89 2.14
N ILE A 61 -15.33 -5.18 3.11
CA ILE A 61 -15.75 -5.54 4.47
C ILE A 61 -16.46 -4.37 5.13
N ALA A 62 -15.88 -3.18 5.12
CA ALA A 62 -16.48 -1.99 5.74
C ALA A 62 -17.89 -1.71 5.19
N TYR A 63 -18.05 -1.79 3.86
CA TYR A 63 -19.34 -1.65 3.20
C TYR A 63 -20.34 -2.73 3.65
N ARG A 64 -19.90 -4.00 3.70
CA ARG A 64 -20.76 -5.10 4.15
C ARG A 64 -21.17 -4.93 5.60
N THR A 65 -20.24 -4.62 6.50
CA THR A 65 -20.50 -4.38 7.92
C THR A 65 -21.51 -3.25 8.11
N TYR A 66 -21.31 -2.12 7.44
CA TYR A 66 -22.25 -1.00 7.49
C TYR A 66 -23.64 -1.39 6.98
N LYS A 67 -23.73 -2.19 5.91
CA LYS A 67 -25.02 -2.65 5.38
C LYS A 67 -25.81 -3.52 6.38
N PHE A 68 -25.13 -4.36 7.16
CA PHE A 68 -25.77 -5.25 8.14
C PHE A 68 -26.04 -4.56 9.48
N HIS A 69 -25.08 -3.77 9.99
CA HIS A 69 -25.15 -3.19 11.33
C HIS A 69 -25.63 -1.74 11.35
N LYS A 70 -25.64 -1.04 10.20
CA LYS A 70 -25.98 0.39 10.05
C LYS A 70 -25.15 1.35 10.92
N THR A 71 -24.05 0.86 11.47
CA THR A 71 -23.08 1.62 12.26
C THR A 71 -21.67 1.27 11.79
N ASP A 72 -20.79 2.25 11.85
CA ASP A 72 -19.34 2.10 11.67
C ASP A 72 -18.58 2.23 13.00
N ASN A 73 -19.30 2.42 14.11
CA ASN A 73 -18.73 2.48 15.46
C ASN A 73 -18.24 1.09 15.89
N LEU A 74 -16.92 0.98 16.08
CA LEU A 74 -16.28 -0.27 16.48
C LEU A 74 -16.75 -0.77 17.85
N ASP A 75 -17.11 0.12 18.78
CA ASP A 75 -17.58 -0.28 20.11
C ASP A 75 -18.97 -0.91 20.07
N GLU A 76 -19.86 -0.41 19.21
CA GLU A 76 -21.18 -1.00 18.98
C GLU A 76 -21.09 -2.35 18.25
N LEU A 77 -20.09 -2.51 17.39
CA LEU A 77 -19.84 -3.76 16.65
C LEU A 77 -19.25 -4.89 17.51
N ARG A 78 -18.76 -4.59 18.72
CA ARG A 78 -18.20 -5.59 19.65
C ARG A 78 -19.24 -6.44 20.35
N GLY A 79 -20.52 -6.05 20.28
CA GLY A 79 -21.61 -6.66 21.06
C GLY A 79 -21.59 -6.17 22.51
N SER A 80 -22.76 -6.11 23.15
CA SER A 80 -22.84 -5.83 24.58
C SER A 80 -22.19 -6.98 25.35
N ASN A 81 -21.08 -6.71 26.03
CA ASN A 81 -20.64 -7.55 27.14
C ASN A 81 -21.59 -7.30 28.33
N ASP A 82 -22.83 -7.77 28.21
CA ASP A 82 -23.75 -7.91 29.34
C ASP A 82 -23.88 -9.42 29.60
N ASP A 83 -22.97 -9.92 30.44
CA ASP A 83 -23.23 -10.99 31.40
C ASP A 83 -23.36 -10.34 32.78
#